data_AF-A0A2M9PBJ0-F1
#
_entry.id   AF-A0A2M9PBJ0-F1
#
_cell.length_a   1.000
_cell.length_b   1.000
_cell.length_c   1.000
_cell.angle_alpha   90.00
_cell.angle_beta   90.00
_cell.angle_gamma   90.00
#
_symmetry.space_group_name_H-M   'P 1'
#
loop_
_entity.id
_entity.type
_entity.pdbx_description
1 polymer ?
#
loop_
_entity_poly.entity_id
_entity_poly.type
_entity_poly.pdbx_seq_one_letter_code
_entity_poly.pdbx_strand_id
1 'polypeptide(L)'
;MSEIASVLLRLPTREFAVQRLFLRSAEFRALCDDHSAAWRALRHWEAQGPAFAARCTEYLSLLAEIEADLGTMLDADDPDSALPGSARSES
;
A
#
# COMPACT_ATOMS: atom_id res chain seq x y z
N MET A 1 3.10 15.41 0.24
CA MET A 1 3.65 14.09 0.56
C MET A 1 4.09 13.48 -0.75
N SER A 2 5.33 12.99 -0.83
CA SER A 2 5.75 12.16 -1.97
C SER A 2 4.83 10.93 -2.04
N GLU A 3 4.61 10.42 -3.24
CA GLU A 3 3.65 9.37 -3.55
C GLU A 3 3.99 8.09 -2.76
N ILE A 4 5.29 7.78 -2.68
CA ILE A 4 5.85 6.71 -1.85
C ILE A 4 5.62 6.89 -0.34
N ALA A 5 5.55 8.14 0.17
CA ALA A 5 5.41 8.37 1.62
C ALA A 5 4.07 7.85 2.15
N SER A 6 3.02 7.88 1.31
CA SER A 6 1.70 7.33 1.69
C SER A 6 1.75 5.82 1.93
N VAL A 7 2.53 5.10 1.11
CA VAL A 7 2.74 3.66 1.22
C VAL A 7 3.67 3.32 2.38
N LEU A 8 4.75 4.10 2.59
CA LEU A 8 5.68 3.90 3.71
C LEU A 8 5.01 4.08 5.08
N LEU A 9 4.02 4.98 5.19
CA LEU A 9 3.23 5.11 6.42
C LEU A 9 2.36 3.89 6.71
N ARG A 10 1.93 3.15 5.68
CA ARG A 10 1.13 1.92 5.81
C ARG A 10 1.99 0.69 6.07
N LEU A 11 3.17 0.64 5.47
CA LEU A 11 4.04 -0.54 5.44
C LEU A 11 5.45 -0.23 5.98
N PRO A 12 5.59 0.28 7.22
CA PRO A 12 6.89 0.69 7.76
C PRO A 12 7.89 -0.47 7.86
N THR A 13 7.42 -1.70 8.08
CA THR A 13 8.28 -2.90 8.15
C THR A 13 8.86 -3.33 6.80
N ARG A 14 8.34 -2.80 5.69
CA ARG A 14 8.76 -3.13 4.32
C ARG A 14 9.45 -1.96 3.63
N GLU A 15 9.95 -0.99 4.39
CA GLU A 15 10.54 0.25 3.86
C GLU A 15 11.58 0.01 2.77
N PHE A 16 12.54 -0.90 2.98
CA PHE A 16 13.59 -1.18 1.99
C PHE A 16 13.04 -1.77 0.69
N ALA A 17 12.07 -2.68 0.76
CA ALA A 17 11.43 -3.27 -0.41
C ALA A 17 10.61 -2.21 -1.18
N VAL A 18 9.87 -1.36 -0.46
CA VAL A 18 9.11 -0.24 -1.03
C VAL A 18 10.03 0.74 -1.75
N GLN A 19 11.12 1.17 -1.11
CA GLN A 19 12.10 2.08 -1.73
C GLN A 19 12.75 1.43 -2.97
N ARG A 20 13.15 0.16 -2.87
CA ARG A 20 13.78 -0.58 -3.96
C ARG A 20 12.85 -0.70 -5.16
N LEU A 21 11.60 -1.13 -4.97
CA LEU A 21 10.62 -1.24 -6.04
C LEU A 21 10.26 0.11 -6.65
N PHE A 22 10.10 1.15 -5.83
CA PHE A 22 9.81 2.50 -6.31
C PHE A 22 10.89 3.03 -7.27
N LEU A 23 12.16 2.71 -7.03
CA LEU A 23 13.25 3.13 -7.91
C LEU A 23 13.31 2.38 -9.24
N ARG A 24 12.81 1.13 -9.30
CA ARG A 24 13.01 0.26 -10.47
C ARG A 24 11.74 -0.11 -11.25
N SER A 25 10.57 0.00 -10.65
CA SER A 25 9.30 -0.44 -11.23
C SER A 25 8.41 0.77 -11.53
N ALA A 26 8.07 0.96 -12.80
CA ALA A 26 7.12 1.98 -13.23
C ALA A 26 5.69 1.65 -12.77
N GLU A 27 5.32 0.37 -12.80
CA GLU A 27 4.04 -0.14 -12.31
C GLU A 27 3.87 0.11 -10.81
N PHE A 28 4.91 -0.18 -10.01
CA PHE A 28 4.87 0.08 -8.57
C PHE A 28 4.73 1.57 -8.25
N ARG A 29 5.38 2.44 -9.04
CA ARG A 29 5.22 3.90 -8.90
C ARG A 29 3.79 4.33 -9.22
N ALA A 30 3.19 3.81 -10.29
CA ALA A 30 1.79 4.11 -10.62
C ALA A 30 0.84 3.71 -9.47
N LEU A 31 1.02 2.54 -8.86
CA LEU A 31 0.23 2.14 -7.69
C LEU A 31 0.46 3.05 -6.47
N CYS A 32 1.68 3.53 -6.24
CA CYS A 32 1.96 4.52 -5.18
C CYS A 32 1.23 5.85 -5.44
N ASP A 33 1.18 6.29 -6.71
CA ASP A 33 0.50 7.51 -7.14
C ASP A 33 -1.01 7.36 -6.93
N ASP A 34 -1.58 6.23 -7.39
CA ASP A 34 -3.00 5.90 -7.23
C ASP A 34 -3.40 5.80 -5.75
N HIS A 35 -2.58 5.16 -4.92
CA HIS A 35 -2.78 5.10 -3.48
C HIS A 35 -2.79 6.52 -2.87
N SER A 36 -1.84 7.37 -3.23
CA SER A 36 -1.77 8.76 -2.74
C SER A 36 -3.01 9.56 -3.17
N ALA A 37 -3.48 9.39 -4.40
CA ALA A 37 -4.66 10.06 -4.93
C ALA A 37 -5.94 9.60 -4.22
N ALA A 38 -6.14 8.28 -4.09
CA ALA A 38 -7.28 7.69 -3.41
C ALA A 38 -7.34 8.14 -1.94
N TRP A 39 -6.20 8.19 -1.25
CA TRP A 39 -6.14 8.63 0.15
C TRP A 39 -6.48 10.12 0.31
N ARG A 40 -6.03 10.98 -0.62
CA ARG A 40 -6.42 12.41 -0.64
C ARG A 40 -7.91 12.58 -0.90
N ALA A 41 -8.47 11.79 -1.81
CA ALA A 41 -9.89 11.82 -2.12
C ALA A 41 -10.74 11.35 -0.92
N LEU A 42 -10.34 10.26 -0.25
CA LEU A 42 -10.99 9.80 0.99
C LEU A 42 -11.06 10.92 2.02
N ARG A 43 -9.93 11.56 2.33
CA ARG A 43 -9.88 12.67 3.30
C ARG A 43 -10.72 13.86 2.89
N HIS A 44 -10.79 14.15 1.59
CA HIS A 44 -11.67 15.18 1.08
C HIS A 44 -13.13 14.86 1.39
N TRP A 45 -13.59 13.64 1.12
CA TRP A 45 -14.98 13.22 1.36
C TRP A 45 -15.32 13.09 2.84
N GLU A 46 -14.40 12.60 3.67
CA GLU A 46 -14.57 12.56 5.12
C GLU A 46 -14.82 13.97 5.69
N ALA A 47 -14.10 14.97 5.18
CA ALA A 47 -14.26 16.36 5.61
C ALA A 47 -15.60 16.99 5.18
N GLN A 48 -16.27 16.47 4.14
CA GLN A 48 -17.60 16.93 3.72
C GLN A 48 -18.73 16.42 4.63
N GLY A 49 -18.44 15.47 5.52
CA GLY A 49 -19.36 14.96 6.52
C GLY A 49 -20.18 13.74 6.10
N PRO A 50 -21.13 13.30 6.95
CA PRO A 50 -21.73 11.96 6.88
C PRO A 50 -22.56 11.70 5.61
N ALA A 51 -23.01 12.75 4.91
CA ALA A 51 -23.72 12.61 3.62
C ALA A 51 -22.84 11.96 2.52
N PHE A 52 -21.52 11.96 2.69
CA PHE A 52 -20.57 11.35 1.76
C PHE A 52 -20.03 10.00 2.22
N ALA A 53 -20.60 9.40 3.27
CA ALA A 53 -20.15 8.11 3.80
C ALA A 53 -20.03 7.01 2.73
N ALA A 54 -20.95 6.95 1.77
CA ALA A 54 -20.88 6.00 0.65
C ALA A 54 -19.61 6.19 -0.21
N ARG A 55 -19.21 7.45 -0.48
CA ARG A 55 -17.99 7.75 -1.23
C ARG A 55 -16.77 7.34 -0.40
N CYS A 56 -16.78 7.61 0.91
CA CYS A 56 -15.70 7.16 1.79
C CYS A 56 -15.55 5.64 1.74
N THR A 57 -16.66 4.88 1.79
CA THR A 57 -16.63 3.42 1.66
C THR A 57 -16.03 2.98 0.33
N GLU A 58 -16.40 3.61 -0.79
CA GLU A 58 -15.84 3.30 -2.11
C GLU A 58 -14.30 3.52 -2.14
N TYR A 59 -13.82 4.66 -1.63
CA TYR A 59 -12.38 4.93 -1.57
C TYR A 59 -11.62 4.02 -0.59
N LEU A 60 -12.26 3.59 0.50
CA LEU A 60 -11.67 2.60 1.41
C LEU A 60 -11.52 1.24 0.74
N SER A 61 -12.52 0.80 -0.04
CA SER A 61 -12.43 -0.43 -0.84
C SER A 61 -11.32 -0.32 -1.89
N LEU A 62 -11.26 0.79 -2.63
CA LEU A 62 -10.20 1.03 -3.62
C LEU A 62 -8.80 1.02 -2.98
N LEU A 63 -8.63 1.65 -1.82
CA LEU A 63 -7.36 1.63 -1.08
C LEU A 63 -6.97 0.20 -0.69
N ALA A 64 -7.91 -0.63 -0.25
CA ALA A 64 -7.63 -2.01 0.10
C ALA A 64 -7.19 -2.85 -1.12
N GLU A 65 -7.78 -2.62 -2.29
CA GLU A 65 -7.36 -3.26 -3.55
C GLU A 65 -5.93 -2.84 -3.93
N ILE A 66 -5.63 -1.55 -3.91
CA ILE A 66 -4.29 -1.03 -4.23
C ILE A 66 -3.25 -1.55 -3.21
N GLU A 67 -3.58 -1.57 -1.92
CA GLU A 67 -2.70 -2.10 -0.86
C GLU A 67 -2.41 -3.60 -1.05
N ALA A 68 -3.39 -4.39 -1.54
CA ALA A 68 -3.19 -5.80 -1.86
C ALA A 68 -2.27 -6.02 -3.07
N ASP A 69 -2.42 -5.20 -4.12
CA ASP A 69 -1.55 -5.25 -5.30
C ASP A 69 -0.11 -4.84 -4.95
N LEU A 70 0.05 -3.76 -4.17
CA LEU A 70 1.35 -3.35 -3.62
C LEU A 70 1.98 -4.47 -2.79
N GLY A 71 1.18 -5.12 -1.94
CA GLY A 71 1.61 -6.27 -1.13
C GLY A 71 2.13 -7.42 -1.99
N THR A 72 1.40 -7.78 -3.04
CA THR A 72 1.79 -8.84 -3.99
C THR A 72 3.11 -8.54 -4.68
N MET A 73 3.31 -7.29 -5.12
CA MET A 73 4.58 -6.88 -5.74
C MET A 73 5.75 -6.92 -4.74
N LEU A 74 5.50 -6.53 -3.48
CA LEU A 74 6.50 -6.58 -2.41
C LEU A 74 6.88 -8.01 -2.05
N ASP A 75 5.90 -8.92 -1.96
CA ASP A 75 6.15 -10.34 -1.70
C ASP A 75 6.92 -11.00 -2.84
N ALA A 76 6.63 -10.64 -4.08
CA ALA A 76 7.40 -11.11 -5.24
C ALA A 76 8.84 -10.58 -5.27
N ASP A 77 9.08 -9.40 -4.69
CA ASP A 77 10.41 -8.79 -4.61
C ASP A 77 11.27 -9.31 -3.45
N ASP A 78 10.61 -9.72 -2.37
CA ASP A 78 11.25 -10.24 -1.16
C ASP A 78 10.45 -11.42 -0.60
N PRO A 79 10.58 -12.61 -1.22
CA PRO A 79 9.78 -13.77 -0.84
C PRO A 79 10.08 -14.28 0.57
N ASP A 80 11.25 -13.93 1.15
CA ASP A 80 11.62 -14.28 2.52
C ASP A 80 10.84 -13.44 3.55
N SER A 81 10.36 -12.24 3.16
CA SER A 81 9.48 -11.39 3.98
C SER A 81 8.02 -11.88 4.03
N ALA A 82 7.64 -12.80 3.13
CA ALA A 82 6.27 -13.34 3.02
C ALA A 82 6.05 -14.61 3.88
N LEU A 83 7.09 -15.20 4.45
CA LEU A 83 7.00 -16.42 5.25
C LEU A 83 6.89 -16.11 6.76
N PRO A 84 5.74 -16.37 7.42
CA PRO A 84 5.69 -16.37 8.88
C PRO A 84 6.39 -17.63 9.40
N GLY A 85 7.63 -17.46 9.85
CA GLY A 85 8.34 -18.43 10.69
C GLY A 85 8.62 -19.78 10.01
N SER A 86 9.73 -19.87 9.28
CA SER A 86 10.41 -21.16 9.13
C SER A 86 10.93 -21.58 10.51
N ALA A 87 10.09 -22.23 11.30
CA ALA A 87 10.53 -23.02 12.44
C ALA A 87 11.49 -24.07 11.90
N ARG A 88 12.79 -23.83 12.05
CA ARG A 88 13.80 -24.88 11.97
C ARG A 88 13.48 -25.92 13.04
N SER A 89 12.83 -26.99 12.65
CA SER A 89 13.04 -28.30 13.27
C SER A 89 14.39 -28.80 12.79
N GLU A 90 15.45 -28.55 13.56
CA GLU A 90 16.66 -29.38 13.47
C GLU A 90 16.51 -30.51 14.50
N SER A 91 16.67 -31.73 13.97
CA SER A 91 16.51 -33.03 14.67
C SER A 91 17.70 -33.39 15.55
#